data_AF-I7ZZB9-F1
#
_entry.id   AF-I7ZZB9-F1
#
_cell.length_a   1.000
_cell.length_b   1.000
_cell.length_c   1.000
_cell.angle_alpha   90.00
_cell.angle_beta   90.00
_cell.angle_gamma   90.00
#
_symmetry.space_group_name_H-M   'P 1'
#
loop_
_entity.id
_entity.type
_entity.pdbx_description
1 polymer ?
#
loop_
_entity_poly.entity_id
_entity_poly.type
_entity_poly.pdbx_seq_one_letter_code
_entity_poly.pdbx_strand_id
1 'polypeptide(L)'
;MDEEMTSRNEVNVMRNSMEQSSLHVTQLQGNERKECPSLDEIISSLVPMPPALAPGVSMPLSLEEQRTLFDTLQEALNMAKTRYQTSLTAEAEGDYPSFKQVNVLFEGLQDILYRLWTCRSSFMVQAAEALANGSRNPLWRLPYGQSGVLTFFLQLIASKEDVGTGLLLHALRLIGNSCADTDENRTIVVKGNYTSAIIQHLLNPELIKIVIPVIYNICIDFGEVN
;
A
#
# COMPACT_ATOMS: atom_id res chain seq x y z
N MET A 1 -34.90 -1.65 -62.46
CA MET A 1 -33.46 -1.42 -62.20
C MET A 1 -33.37 -0.16 -61.34
N ASP A 2 -33.89 -0.15 -60.12
CA ASP A 2 -33.61 -1.00 -58.94
C ASP A 2 -32.19 -0.81 -58.42
N GLU A 3 -31.90 0.35 -57.82
CA GLU A 3 -30.72 0.52 -56.97
C GLU A 3 -30.80 1.78 -56.08
N GLU A 4 -31.96 2.12 -55.49
CA GLU A 4 -31.99 3.22 -54.50
C GLU A 4 -33.10 3.13 -53.45
N MET A 5 -33.53 1.90 -53.12
CA MET A 5 -34.62 1.68 -52.14
C MET A 5 -34.35 0.56 -51.13
N THR A 6 -33.08 0.22 -50.91
CA THR A 6 -32.63 -0.82 -49.96
C THR A 6 -31.81 -0.29 -48.79
N SER A 7 -31.27 0.94 -48.84
CA SER A 7 -30.39 1.46 -47.79
C SER A 7 -31.11 2.03 -46.55
N ARG A 8 -32.39 2.40 -46.64
CA ARG A 8 -33.14 3.00 -45.50
C ARG A 8 -33.82 1.99 -44.57
N ASN A 9 -33.95 0.72 -44.96
CA ASN A 9 -34.57 -0.31 -44.12
C ASN A 9 -33.56 -1.10 -43.28
N GLU A 10 -32.28 -1.15 -43.63
CA GLU A 10 -31.27 -1.87 -42.81
C GLU A 10 -30.81 -1.05 -41.59
N VAL A 11 -30.77 0.28 -41.71
CA VAL A 11 -30.40 1.17 -40.58
C VAL A 11 -31.47 1.17 -39.48
N ASN A 12 -32.73 0.88 -39.82
CA ASN A 12 -33.83 0.83 -38.85
C ASN A 12 -34.04 -0.56 -38.22
N VAL A 13 -33.47 -1.62 -38.80
CA VAL A 13 -33.46 -2.98 -38.22
C VAL A 13 -32.30 -3.14 -37.23
N MET A 14 -31.15 -2.49 -37.47
CA MET A 14 -30.02 -2.53 -36.53
C MET A 14 -30.25 -1.71 -35.25
N ARG A 15 -31.06 -0.64 -35.30
CA ARG A 15 -31.34 0.20 -34.12
C ARG A 15 -32.34 -0.43 -33.14
N ASN A 16 -33.20 -1.32 -33.61
CA ASN A 16 -34.18 -2.04 -32.79
C ASN A 16 -33.66 -3.37 -32.20
N SER A 17 -32.45 -3.80 -32.54
CA SER A 17 -31.84 -5.02 -31.97
C SER A 17 -30.93 -4.75 -30.75
N MET A 18 -30.78 -3.49 -30.33
CA MET A 18 -29.91 -3.09 -29.21
C MET A 18 -30.65 -2.66 -27.93
N GLU A 19 -31.99 -2.67 -27.91
CA GLU A 19 -32.79 -2.31 -26.72
C GLU A 19 -33.51 -3.49 -26.04
N GLN A 20 -33.21 -4.74 -26.41
CA GLN A 20 -33.82 -5.93 -25.78
C GLN A 20 -32.83 -7.05 -25.43
N SER A 21 -31.65 -6.70 -24.91
CA SER A 21 -30.86 -7.62 -24.08
C SER A 21 -30.80 -7.12 -22.65
N SER A 22 -31.99 -6.94 -22.03
CA SER A 22 -32.06 -6.99 -20.57
C SER A 22 -31.60 -8.39 -20.17
N LEU A 23 -30.35 -8.50 -19.71
CA LEU A 23 -29.86 -9.68 -19.02
C LEU A 23 -30.87 -9.97 -17.91
N HIS A 24 -31.65 -11.03 -18.11
CA HIS A 24 -32.57 -11.57 -17.15
C HIS A 24 -31.70 -11.96 -15.96
N VAL A 25 -31.64 -11.09 -14.95
CA VAL A 25 -31.11 -11.45 -13.63
C VAL A 25 -32.02 -12.59 -13.19
N THR A 26 -31.52 -13.81 -13.34
CA THR A 26 -32.15 -15.00 -12.79
C THR A 26 -32.34 -14.71 -11.32
N GLN A 27 -33.59 -14.47 -10.92
CA GLN A 27 -33.97 -14.37 -9.53
C GLN A 27 -33.50 -15.65 -8.85
N LEU A 28 -32.41 -15.54 -8.10
CA LEU A 28 -32.02 -16.53 -7.11
C LEU A 28 -33.13 -16.52 -6.07
N GLN A 29 -34.14 -17.37 -6.28
CA GLN A 29 -35.08 -17.76 -5.24
C GLN A 29 -34.30 -18.59 -4.22
N GLY A 30 -33.76 -17.88 -3.24
CA GLY A 30 -33.11 -18.41 -2.04
C GLY A 30 -33.16 -17.29 -1.00
N ASN A 31 -34.32 -17.10 -0.40
CA ASN A 31 -34.63 -16.00 0.51
C ASN A 31 -34.08 -16.25 1.92
N GLU A 32 -32.78 -16.52 2.03
CA GLU A 32 -32.02 -16.19 3.23
C GLU A 32 -31.32 -14.86 2.94
N ARG A 33 -31.95 -13.73 3.29
CA ARG A 33 -31.19 -12.49 3.45
C ARG A 33 -30.19 -12.76 4.57
N LYS A 34 -28.99 -13.21 4.21
CA LYS A 34 -27.85 -13.17 5.13
C LYS A 34 -27.61 -11.69 5.38
N GLU A 35 -28.02 -11.22 6.56
CA GLU A 35 -27.65 -9.90 7.03
C GLU A 35 -26.12 -9.85 7.05
N CYS A 36 -25.55 -8.97 6.22
CA CYS A 36 -24.12 -8.73 6.28
C CYS A 36 -23.85 -7.96 7.59
N PRO A 37 -22.91 -8.41 8.43
CA PRO A 37 -22.53 -7.66 9.61
C PRO A 37 -21.99 -6.28 9.19
N SER A 38 -22.22 -5.30 10.06
CA SER A 38 -21.62 -3.97 9.96
C SER A 38 -20.09 -4.05 10.02
N LEU A 39 -19.43 -3.01 9.51
CA LEU A 39 -17.97 -2.92 9.55
C LEU A 39 -17.44 -2.96 10.99
N ASP A 40 -18.16 -2.36 11.94
CA ASP A 40 -17.85 -2.39 13.37
C ASP A 40 -17.92 -3.80 13.96
N GLU A 41 -18.94 -4.59 13.59
CA GLU A 41 -19.08 -5.98 14.02
C GLU A 41 -17.96 -6.86 13.45
N ILE A 42 -17.60 -6.66 12.17
CA ILE A 42 -16.47 -7.36 11.55
C ILE A 42 -15.18 -7.04 12.31
N ILE A 43 -14.88 -5.75 12.51
CA ILE A 43 -13.64 -5.31 13.17
C ILE A 43 -13.53 -5.86 14.60
N SER A 44 -14.65 -5.87 15.34
CA SER A 44 -14.69 -6.40 16.70
C SER A 44 -14.33 -7.89 16.78
N SER A 45 -14.48 -8.64 15.68
CA SER A 45 -14.14 -10.06 15.60
C SER A 45 -12.68 -10.35 15.25
N LEU A 46 -11.89 -9.36 14.82
CA LEU A 46 -10.53 -9.54 14.26
C LEU A 46 -9.40 -9.82 15.30
N VAL A 47 -9.73 -10.38 16.46
CA VAL A 47 -8.76 -10.75 17.50
C VAL A 47 -7.91 -11.95 17.02
N PRO A 48 -6.58 -11.99 17.23
CA PRO A 48 -5.73 -11.13 18.08
C PRO A 48 -5.12 -9.91 17.37
N MET A 49 -4.89 -8.83 18.13
CA MET A 49 -4.23 -7.63 17.60
C MET A 49 -2.75 -7.91 17.22
N PRO A 50 -2.27 -7.36 16.09
CA PRO A 50 -0.90 -7.56 15.63
C PRO A 50 0.11 -6.83 16.53
N PRO A 51 1.42 -7.16 16.41
CA PRO A 51 2.47 -6.41 17.08
C PRO A 51 2.38 -4.92 16.73
N ALA A 52 2.46 -4.06 17.73
CA ALA A 52 2.27 -2.62 17.57
C ALA A 52 3.46 -1.85 18.12
N LEU A 53 3.70 -0.63 17.60
CA LEU A 53 4.66 0.27 18.23
C LEU A 53 4.21 0.56 19.66
N ALA A 54 5.10 0.30 20.62
CA ALA A 54 4.85 0.59 22.02
C ALA A 54 4.60 2.09 22.22
N PRO A 55 3.74 2.47 23.18
CA PRO A 55 3.55 3.87 23.52
C PRO A 55 4.89 4.47 23.94
N GLY A 56 5.34 5.49 23.22
CA GLY A 56 6.71 6.00 23.33
C GLY A 56 6.92 6.72 24.65
N VAL A 57 7.86 6.24 25.48
CA VAL A 57 8.54 7.11 26.45
C VAL A 57 9.32 8.13 25.62
N SER A 58 8.86 9.38 25.63
CA SER A 58 9.48 10.45 24.85
C SER A 58 10.97 10.56 25.21
N MET A 59 11.84 10.23 24.26
CA MET A 59 13.28 10.53 24.34
C MET A 59 13.52 11.76 23.46
N PRO A 60 13.40 12.99 24.01
CA PRO A 60 13.52 14.19 23.20
C PRO A 60 14.93 14.31 22.65
N LEU A 61 15.03 14.51 21.34
CA LEU A 61 16.25 14.90 20.63
C LEU A 61 16.16 16.37 20.25
N SER A 62 17.30 17.05 20.13
CA SER A 62 17.35 18.42 19.62
C SER A 62 16.85 18.50 18.16
N LEU A 63 16.37 19.67 17.74
CA LEU A 63 15.90 19.87 16.37
C LEU A 63 16.99 19.58 15.32
N GLU A 64 18.26 19.84 15.67
CA GLU A 64 19.41 19.56 14.81
C GLU A 64 19.69 18.05 14.66
N GLU A 65 19.58 17.28 15.76
CA GLU A 65 19.69 15.82 15.70
C GLU A 65 18.53 15.21 14.91
N GLN A 66 17.30 15.71 15.12
CA GLN A 66 16.13 15.27 14.35
C GLN A 66 16.29 15.56 12.85
N ARG A 67 16.83 16.73 12.50
CA ARG A 67 17.13 17.10 11.12
C ARG A 67 18.21 16.18 10.54
N THR A 68 19.28 15.93 11.26
CA THR A 68 20.35 15.01 10.83
C THR A 68 19.80 13.62 10.52
N LEU A 69 18.88 13.10 11.34
CA LEU A 69 18.20 11.83 11.08
C LEU A 69 17.41 11.85 9.78
N PHE A 70 16.63 12.91 9.58
CA PHE A 70 15.84 13.08 8.37
C PHE A 70 16.70 13.24 7.11
N ASP A 71 17.77 14.03 7.19
CA ASP A 71 18.70 14.27 6.08
C ASP A 71 19.42 12.96 5.69
N THR A 72 19.83 12.15 6.68
CA THR A 72 20.41 10.81 6.45
C THR A 72 19.44 9.90 5.68
N LEU A 73 18.16 9.90 6.07
CA LEU A 73 17.12 9.16 5.36
C LEU A 73 16.94 9.66 3.93
N GLN A 74 16.91 10.98 3.72
CA GLN A 74 16.82 11.55 2.37
C GLN A 74 18.03 11.19 1.51
N GLU A 75 19.23 11.21 2.08
CA GLU A 75 20.45 10.83 1.37
C GLU A 75 20.39 9.38 0.89
N ALA A 76 19.94 8.45 1.74
CA ALA A 76 19.72 7.06 1.37
C ALA A 76 18.75 6.91 0.18
N LEU A 77 17.63 7.64 0.19
CA LEU A 77 16.66 7.64 -0.91
C LEU A 77 17.23 8.24 -2.19
N ASN A 78 18.01 9.32 -2.08
CA ASN A 78 18.66 9.95 -3.22
C ASN A 78 19.72 9.03 -3.84
N MET A 79 20.54 8.36 -3.01
CA MET A 79 21.49 7.36 -3.49
C MET A 79 20.80 6.20 -4.21
N ALA A 80 19.69 5.69 -3.65
CA ALA A 80 18.91 4.62 -4.28
C ALA A 80 18.32 5.07 -5.63
N LYS A 81 17.85 6.31 -5.71
CA LYS A 81 17.29 6.89 -6.94
C LYS A 81 18.35 7.07 -8.02
N THR A 82 19.52 7.60 -7.66
CA THR A 82 20.64 7.78 -8.58
C THR A 82 21.09 6.44 -9.15
N ARG A 83 21.26 5.41 -8.30
CA ARG A 83 21.64 4.07 -8.79
C ARG A 83 20.61 3.48 -9.74
N TYR A 84 19.32 3.65 -9.45
CA TYR A 84 18.25 3.22 -10.34
C TYR A 84 18.27 3.95 -11.69
N GLN A 85 18.50 5.27 -11.69
CA GLN A 85 18.59 6.05 -12.93
C GLN A 85 19.84 5.66 -13.74
N THR A 86 20.99 5.49 -13.09
CA THR A 86 22.22 5.03 -13.74
C THR A 86 22.03 3.66 -14.38
N SER A 87 21.33 2.73 -13.71
CA SER A 87 21.05 1.43 -14.30
C SER A 87 20.12 1.48 -15.51
N LEU A 88 19.10 2.33 -15.48
CA LEU A 88 18.21 2.53 -16.63
C LEU A 88 18.98 3.13 -17.83
N THR A 89 19.98 3.99 -17.58
CA THR A 89 20.83 4.52 -18.65
C THR A 89 21.89 3.53 -19.13
N ALA A 90 22.26 2.55 -18.29
CA ALA A 90 23.19 1.48 -18.61
C ALA A 90 22.50 0.27 -19.28
N GLU A 91 21.21 0.35 -19.61
CA GLU A 91 20.45 -0.67 -20.35
C GLU A 91 21.03 -1.01 -21.75
N ALA A 92 22.09 -0.33 -22.19
CA ALA A 92 22.91 -0.75 -23.34
C ALA A 92 23.88 -1.92 -23.02
N GLU A 93 24.17 -2.21 -21.75
CA GLU A 93 25.17 -3.20 -21.31
C GLU A 93 24.67 -4.13 -20.19
N GLY A 94 23.43 -4.64 -20.27
CA GLY A 94 23.02 -5.93 -19.69
C GLY A 94 23.09 -6.18 -18.16
N ASP A 95 23.56 -5.24 -17.33
CA ASP A 95 23.76 -5.45 -15.89
C ASP A 95 22.75 -4.64 -15.07
N TYR A 96 21.59 -5.25 -14.79
CA TYR A 96 20.62 -4.69 -13.84
C TYR A 96 21.24 -4.64 -12.44
N PRO A 97 21.09 -3.53 -11.68
CA PRO A 97 21.60 -3.44 -10.32
C PRO A 97 20.91 -4.52 -9.50
N SER A 98 21.69 -5.46 -9.00
CA SER A 98 21.18 -6.55 -8.18
C SER A 98 20.40 -5.96 -7.00
N PHE A 99 19.21 -6.51 -6.70
CA PHE A 99 18.40 -6.19 -5.51
C PHE A 99 19.24 -6.09 -4.23
N LYS A 100 20.32 -6.89 -4.12
CA LYS A 100 21.28 -6.85 -3.01
C LYS A 100 21.91 -5.47 -2.80
N GLN A 101 22.22 -4.73 -3.86
CA GLN A 101 22.89 -3.43 -3.77
C GLN A 101 21.96 -2.31 -3.30
N VAL A 102 20.66 -2.39 -3.64
CA VAL A 102 19.64 -1.46 -3.15
C VAL A 102 19.32 -1.74 -1.69
N ASN A 103 19.30 -3.01 -1.27
CA ASN A 103 19.05 -3.39 0.12
C ASN A 103 20.04 -2.74 1.10
N VAL A 104 21.33 -2.71 0.76
CA VAL A 104 22.37 -2.08 1.60
C VAL A 104 22.11 -0.58 1.83
N LEU A 105 21.47 0.12 0.89
CA LEU A 105 21.17 1.54 1.05
C LEU A 105 20.06 1.82 2.07
N PHE A 106 19.19 0.84 2.33
CA PHE A 106 18.10 0.99 3.28
C PHE A 106 18.42 0.37 4.64
N GLU A 107 19.63 -0.18 4.80
CA GLU A 107 20.13 -0.62 6.09
C GLU A 107 20.14 0.54 7.09
N GLY A 108 19.66 0.29 8.32
CA GLY A 108 19.57 1.31 9.37
C GLY A 108 18.40 2.29 9.25
N LEU A 109 17.65 2.33 8.13
CA LEU A 109 16.48 3.21 8.02
C LEU A 109 15.40 2.89 9.06
N GLN A 110 15.25 1.61 9.45
CA GLN A 110 14.33 1.22 10.50
C GLN A 110 14.69 1.90 11.83
N ASP A 111 15.97 1.93 12.23
CA ASP A 111 16.42 2.62 13.45
C ASP A 111 16.13 4.12 13.39
N ILE A 112 16.41 4.75 12.25
CA ILE A 112 16.10 6.17 12.03
C ILE A 112 14.60 6.43 12.22
N LEU A 113 13.73 5.60 11.66
CA LEU A 113 12.28 5.71 11.80
C LEU A 113 11.84 5.56 13.26
N TYR A 114 12.39 4.58 13.99
CA TYR A 114 12.13 4.42 15.41
C TYR A 114 12.55 5.66 16.20
N ARG A 115 13.72 6.23 15.92
CA ARG A 115 14.21 7.43 16.61
C ARG A 115 13.35 8.65 16.30
N LEU A 116 12.97 8.85 15.04
CA LEU A 116 12.04 9.93 14.66
C LEU A 116 10.69 9.79 15.35
N TRP A 117 10.17 8.57 15.47
CA TRP A 117 8.93 8.28 16.18
C TRP A 117 9.03 8.53 17.69
N THR A 118 10.04 7.97 18.35
CA THR A 118 10.18 8.03 19.82
C THR A 118 10.48 9.44 20.33
N CYS A 119 11.17 10.27 19.54
CA CYS A 119 11.41 11.67 19.89
C CYS A 119 10.28 12.63 19.46
N ARG A 120 9.16 12.11 18.94
CA ARG A 120 8.02 12.90 18.42
C ARG A 120 8.45 13.91 17.36
N SER A 121 9.31 13.48 16.44
CA SER A 121 9.93 14.40 15.50
C SER A 121 8.93 15.09 14.57
N SER A 122 9.14 16.39 14.36
CA SER A 122 8.41 17.17 13.35
C SER A 122 8.67 16.68 11.90
N PHE A 123 9.73 15.90 11.68
CA PHE A 123 10.08 15.33 10.37
C PHE A 123 9.44 13.96 10.10
N MET A 124 8.74 13.36 11.07
CA MET A 124 8.19 12.00 10.92
C MET A 124 7.21 11.87 9.74
N VAL A 125 6.35 12.87 9.55
CA VAL A 125 5.40 12.90 8.42
C VAL A 125 6.15 13.02 7.09
N GLN A 126 7.17 13.87 7.01
CA GLN A 126 7.95 14.09 5.80
C GLN A 126 8.79 12.85 5.44
N ALA A 127 9.32 12.15 6.44
CA ALA A 127 10.02 10.88 6.27
C ALA A 127 9.07 9.81 5.70
N ALA A 128 7.87 9.69 6.28
CA ALA A 128 6.85 8.76 5.80
C ALA A 128 6.41 9.09 4.37
N GLU A 129 6.22 10.37 4.05
CA GLU A 129 5.89 10.81 2.69
C GLU A 129 7.00 10.44 1.69
N ALA A 130 8.26 10.72 2.01
CA ALA A 130 9.40 10.44 1.13
C ALA A 130 9.51 8.94 0.83
N LEU A 131 9.38 8.09 1.86
CA LEU A 131 9.38 6.64 1.71
C LEU A 131 8.15 6.14 0.94
N ALA A 132 6.96 6.69 1.21
CA ALA A 132 5.74 6.34 0.49
C ALA A 132 5.83 6.71 -1.00
N ASN A 133 6.47 7.82 -1.34
CA ASN A 133 6.75 8.18 -2.72
C ASN A 133 7.76 7.22 -3.35
N GLY A 134 8.80 6.83 -2.60
CA GLY A 134 9.80 5.84 -3.00
C GLY A 134 9.23 4.46 -3.32
N SER A 135 8.31 3.95 -2.48
CA SER A 135 7.70 2.63 -2.61
C SER A 135 6.96 2.39 -3.95
N ARG A 136 6.67 3.45 -4.71
CA ARG A 136 6.12 3.34 -6.08
C ARG A 136 7.08 2.65 -7.04
N ASN A 137 8.39 2.69 -6.76
CA ASN A 137 9.41 2.00 -7.55
C ASN A 137 9.43 0.49 -7.20
N PRO A 138 9.14 -0.41 -8.16
CA PRO A 138 9.16 -1.86 -7.93
C PRO A 138 10.47 -2.38 -7.33
N LEU A 139 11.63 -1.79 -7.69
CA LEU A 139 12.92 -2.24 -7.19
C LEU A 139 13.14 -1.96 -5.70
N TRP A 140 12.32 -1.09 -5.10
CA TRP A 140 12.47 -0.71 -3.69
C TRP A 140 11.55 -1.52 -2.78
N ARG A 141 10.52 -2.17 -3.33
CA ARG A 141 9.50 -2.91 -2.57
C ARG A 141 10.14 -4.01 -1.74
N LEU A 142 10.85 -4.96 -2.36
CA LEU A 142 11.52 -6.04 -1.63
C LEU A 142 12.56 -5.52 -0.60
N PRO A 143 13.45 -4.57 -0.95
CA PRO A 143 14.33 -3.93 0.04
C PRO A 143 13.62 -3.26 1.23
N TYR A 144 12.44 -2.67 1.06
CA TYR A 144 11.67 -2.12 2.18
C TYR A 144 11.18 -3.19 3.16
N GLY A 145 10.89 -4.40 2.67
CA GLY A 145 10.62 -5.55 3.54
C GLY A 145 11.87 -5.99 4.30
N GLN A 146 12.98 -6.19 3.58
CA GLN A 146 14.22 -6.72 4.13
C GLN A 146 14.90 -5.78 5.14
N SER A 147 14.81 -4.47 4.93
CA SER A 147 15.36 -3.44 5.83
C SER A 147 14.50 -3.17 7.07
N GLY A 148 13.29 -3.75 7.16
CA GLY A 148 12.37 -3.50 8.26
C GLY A 148 11.60 -2.17 8.17
N VAL A 149 11.75 -1.40 7.09
CA VAL A 149 10.95 -0.19 6.83
C VAL A 149 9.46 -0.53 6.78
N LEU A 150 9.07 -1.56 6.02
CA LEU A 150 7.69 -2.03 5.96
C LEU A 150 7.18 -2.44 7.35
N THR A 151 7.96 -3.22 8.09
CA THR A 151 7.62 -3.68 9.44
C THR A 151 7.36 -2.51 10.39
N PHE A 152 8.18 -1.46 10.35
CA PHE A 152 7.95 -0.26 11.16
C PHE A 152 6.58 0.38 10.88
N PHE A 153 6.20 0.56 9.62
CA PHE A 153 4.91 1.17 9.28
C PHE A 153 3.72 0.27 9.59
N LEU A 154 3.88 -1.06 9.47
CA LEU A 154 2.87 -2.03 9.90
C LEU A 154 2.62 -1.93 11.42
N GLN A 155 3.68 -1.81 12.22
CA GLN A 155 3.57 -1.63 13.66
C GLN A 155 3.01 -0.25 14.04
N LEU A 156 3.29 0.78 13.23
CA LEU A 156 2.77 2.13 13.42
C LEU A 156 1.26 2.18 13.24
N ILE A 157 0.73 1.61 12.16
CA ILE A 157 -0.73 1.59 11.91
C ILE A 157 -1.48 0.69 12.90
N ALA A 158 -0.79 -0.24 13.55
CA ALA A 158 -1.30 -1.08 14.62
C ALA A 158 -1.19 -0.43 16.01
N SER A 159 -0.52 0.73 16.11
CA SER A 159 -0.34 1.42 17.39
C SER A 159 -1.67 1.87 17.97
N LYS A 160 -1.77 1.81 19.30
CA LYS A 160 -2.90 2.34 20.07
C LYS A 160 -2.76 3.84 20.35
N GLU A 161 -1.64 4.44 19.97
CA GLU A 161 -1.46 5.88 20.09
C GLU A 161 -2.30 6.64 19.07
N ASP A 162 -2.63 7.89 19.40
CA ASP A 162 -3.25 8.81 18.44
C ASP A 162 -2.22 9.21 17.38
N VAL A 163 -2.26 8.53 16.24
CA VAL A 163 -1.41 8.80 15.08
C VAL A 163 -2.18 9.73 14.14
N GLY A 164 -1.63 10.93 13.89
CA GLY A 164 -2.28 11.89 13.01
C GLY A 164 -2.55 11.34 11.60
N THR A 165 -3.70 11.70 11.02
CA THR A 165 -4.18 11.17 9.73
C THR A 165 -3.17 11.31 8.60
N GLY A 166 -2.41 12.41 8.54
CA GLY A 166 -1.37 12.61 7.53
C GLY A 166 -0.28 11.54 7.56
N LEU A 167 0.15 11.14 8.76
CA LEU A 167 1.15 10.07 8.92
C LEU A 167 0.55 8.71 8.55
N LEU A 168 -0.68 8.41 8.99
CA LEU A 168 -1.40 7.18 8.61
C LEU A 168 -1.59 7.06 7.10
N LEU A 169 -1.92 8.16 6.42
CA LEU A 169 -2.08 8.21 4.97
C LEU A 169 -0.80 7.76 4.25
N HIS A 170 0.36 8.31 4.64
CA HIS A 170 1.63 7.93 4.04
C HIS A 170 2.06 6.51 4.42
N ALA A 171 1.82 6.08 5.66
CA ALA A 171 2.06 4.71 6.10
C ALA A 171 1.27 3.69 5.26
N LEU A 172 -0.03 3.90 5.09
CA LEU A 172 -0.89 3.04 4.28
C LEU A 172 -0.47 3.01 2.81
N ARG A 173 -0.15 4.18 2.22
CA ARG A 173 0.40 4.25 0.86
C ARG A 173 1.66 3.42 0.71
N LEU A 174 2.60 3.52 1.66
CA LEU A 174 3.83 2.74 1.65
C LEU A 174 3.54 1.24 1.75
N ILE A 175 2.67 0.83 2.67
CA ILE A 175 2.31 -0.58 2.87
C ILE A 175 1.74 -1.18 1.59
N GLY A 176 0.72 -0.52 1.01
CA GLY A 176 0.08 -1.00 -0.22
C GLY A 176 1.03 -1.07 -1.40
N ASN A 177 1.87 -0.05 -1.59
CA ASN A 177 2.86 -0.05 -2.66
C ASN A 177 3.95 -1.11 -2.46
N SER A 178 4.38 -1.33 -1.22
CA SER A 178 5.40 -2.34 -0.90
C SER A 178 4.89 -3.77 -1.11
N CYS A 179 3.58 -4.00 -0.98
CA CYS A 179 2.97 -5.32 -1.20
C CYS A 179 2.61 -5.59 -2.67
N ALA A 180 2.56 -4.57 -3.52
CA ALA A 180 2.24 -4.72 -4.93
C ALA A 180 3.27 -5.62 -5.62
N ASP A 181 2.82 -6.75 -6.17
CA ASP A 181 3.64 -7.73 -6.87
C ASP A 181 4.88 -8.21 -6.07
N THR A 182 4.77 -8.29 -4.74
CA THR A 182 5.89 -8.71 -3.87
C THR A 182 5.41 -9.64 -2.75
N ASP A 183 5.48 -10.95 -3.00
CA ASP A 183 4.97 -11.99 -2.09
C ASP A 183 5.69 -12.03 -0.75
N GLU A 184 6.98 -11.73 -0.71
CA GLU A 184 7.75 -11.68 0.53
C GLU A 184 7.19 -10.62 1.47
N ASN A 185 6.79 -9.47 0.91
CA ASN A 185 6.19 -8.38 1.69
C ASN A 185 4.76 -8.71 2.10
N ARG A 186 3.96 -9.29 1.21
CA ARG A 186 2.61 -9.80 1.56
C ARG A 186 2.69 -10.83 2.70
N THR A 187 3.70 -11.70 2.67
CA THR A 187 3.96 -12.68 3.72
C THR A 187 4.24 -12.03 5.07
N ILE A 188 4.98 -10.91 5.12
CA ILE A 188 5.20 -10.14 6.36
C ILE A 188 3.86 -9.64 6.94
N VAL A 189 2.99 -9.09 6.09
CA VAL A 189 1.67 -8.58 6.49
C VAL A 189 0.81 -9.70 7.08
N VAL A 190 0.70 -10.83 6.37
CA VAL A 190 -0.17 -11.95 6.75
C VAL A 190 0.35 -12.67 7.99
N LYS A 191 1.65 -13.02 8.04
CA LYS A 191 2.23 -13.70 9.23
C LYS A 191 2.16 -12.85 10.48
N GLY A 192 2.22 -11.52 10.35
CA GLY A 192 2.09 -10.58 11.46
C GLY A 192 0.64 -10.26 11.86
N ASN A 193 -0.36 -10.82 11.18
CA ASN A 193 -1.78 -10.47 11.32
C ASN A 193 -2.09 -8.97 11.11
N TYR A 194 -1.28 -8.26 10.31
CA TYR A 194 -1.46 -6.83 10.09
C TYR A 194 -2.65 -6.47 9.21
N THR A 195 -3.21 -7.46 8.47
CA THR A 195 -4.46 -7.28 7.73
C THR A 195 -5.58 -6.76 8.63
N SER A 196 -5.65 -7.23 9.88
CA SER A 196 -6.62 -6.75 10.86
C SER A 196 -6.47 -5.26 11.18
N ALA A 197 -5.23 -4.80 11.43
CA ALA A 197 -4.93 -3.39 11.67
C ALA A 197 -5.25 -2.51 10.45
N ILE A 198 -4.99 -3.01 9.23
CA ILE A 198 -5.32 -2.28 8.00
C ILE A 198 -6.83 -2.11 7.85
N ILE A 199 -7.61 -3.17 8.10
CA ILE A 199 -9.09 -3.13 8.02
C ILE A 199 -9.68 -2.13 9.02
N GLN A 200 -9.09 -1.99 10.21
CA GLN A 200 -9.57 -1.01 11.21
C GLN A 200 -9.59 0.43 10.67
N HIS A 201 -8.65 0.78 9.78
CA HIS A 201 -8.60 2.11 9.17
C HIS A 201 -9.74 2.38 8.18
N LEU A 202 -10.57 1.40 7.82
CA LEU A 202 -11.80 1.63 7.03
C LEU A 202 -12.83 2.47 7.79
N LEU A 203 -12.76 2.51 9.14
CA LEU A 203 -13.62 3.37 9.96
C LEU A 203 -13.25 4.87 9.85
N ASN A 204 -12.07 5.19 9.32
CA ASN A 204 -11.66 6.57 9.08
C ASN A 204 -12.08 7.01 7.66
N PRO A 205 -13.06 7.92 7.51
CA PRO A 205 -13.57 8.34 6.20
C PRO A 205 -12.52 9.07 5.35
N GLU A 206 -11.49 9.67 5.97
CA GLU A 206 -10.39 10.34 5.24
C GLU A 206 -9.42 9.32 4.62
N LEU A 207 -9.33 8.11 5.19
CA LEU A 207 -8.38 7.08 4.77
C LEU A 207 -9.00 6.01 3.88
N ILE A 208 -10.32 5.87 3.84
CA ILE A 208 -11.03 4.77 3.14
C ILE A 208 -10.57 4.59 1.68
N LYS A 209 -10.35 5.69 0.95
CA LYS A 209 -9.90 5.69 -0.45
C LYS A 209 -8.49 5.13 -0.64
N ILE A 210 -7.68 5.12 0.41
CA ILE A 210 -6.33 4.56 0.44
C ILE A 210 -6.35 3.14 1.01
N VAL A 211 -7.18 2.86 2.02
CA VAL A 211 -7.24 1.52 2.64
C VAL A 211 -7.74 0.46 1.66
N ILE A 212 -8.75 0.76 0.84
CA ILE A 212 -9.29 -0.17 -0.17
C ILE A 212 -8.19 -0.68 -1.14
N PRO A 213 -7.43 0.19 -1.84
CA PRO A 213 -6.37 -0.28 -2.73
C PRO A 213 -5.21 -0.97 -1.98
N VAL A 214 -4.97 -0.63 -0.71
CA VAL A 214 -3.98 -1.35 0.11
C VAL A 214 -4.41 -2.79 0.34
N ILE A 215 -5.66 -3.01 0.76
CA ILE A 215 -6.22 -4.35 0.94
C ILE A 215 -6.16 -5.14 -0.39
N TYR A 216 -6.53 -4.49 -1.51
CA TYR A 216 -6.42 -5.11 -2.83
C TYR A 216 -4.99 -5.57 -3.13
N ASN A 217 -3.98 -4.72 -2.96
CA ASN A 217 -2.57 -5.08 -3.24
C ASN A 217 -2.03 -6.21 -2.36
N ILE A 218 -2.59 -6.38 -1.15
CA ILE A 218 -2.23 -7.46 -0.24
C ILE A 218 -2.85 -8.79 -0.67
N CYS A 219 -4.10 -8.75 -1.16
CA CYS A 219 -4.88 -9.95 -1.44
C CYS A 219 -4.78 -10.44 -2.89
N ILE A 220 -4.56 -9.55 -3.86
CA ILE A 220 -4.61 -9.90 -5.29
C ILE A 220 -3.50 -10.88 -5.65
N ASP A 221 -3.88 -11.98 -6.29
CA ASP A 221 -3.00 -13.05 -6.76
C ASP A 221 -2.02 -13.59 -5.70
N PHE A 222 -2.35 -13.44 -4.41
CA PHE A 222 -1.56 -13.98 -3.31
C PHE A 222 -1.88 -15.46 -3.11
N GLY A 223 -1.07 -16.34 -3.70
CA GLY A 223 -1.15 -17.79 -3.56
C GLY A 223 -0.38 -18.31 -2.36
N GLU A 224 -0.80 -19.46 -1.81
CA GLU A 224 -0.15 -20.10 -0.66
C GLU A 224 1.35 -20.36 -0.94
N VAL A 225 2.22 -19.75 -0.11
CA VAL A 225 3.61 -20.16 -0.01
C VAL A 225 3.62 -21.51 0.73
N ASN A 226 3.60 -22.60 -0.04
CA ASN A 226 3.78 -23.96 0.45
C ASN A 226 5.13 -24.14 1.16
#